data_AF-A0AAV5JLL1-F1
#
_entry.id   AF-A0AAV5JLL1-F1
#
_cell.length_a   1.000
_cell.length_b   1.000
_cell.length_c   1.000
_cell.angle_alpha   90.00
_cell.angle_beta   90.00
_cell.angle_gamma   90.00
#
_symmetry.space_group_name_H-M   'P 1'
#
loop_
_entity.id
_entity.type
_entity.pdbx_description
1 polymer ?
#
loop_
_entity_poly.entity_id
_entity_poly.type
_entity_poly.pdbx_seq_one_letter_code
_entity_poly.pdbx_strand_id
1 'polypeptide(L)' 'MVENKAHDSAVDNWTLGILCYEFLYGAPPLEAESQSDTFRRIMKADLNFPSSPPVSAEAKNLISLVSNIHKFSLQTCME' A
#
# COMPACT_ATOMS: atom_id res chain seq x y z
N MET A 1 -5.32 -21.60 -16.61
CA MET A 1 -5.40 -20.51 -15.61
C MET A 1 -4.29 -20.80 -14.62
N VAL A 2 -3.32 -19.89 -14.59
CA VAL A 2 -2.02 -19.98 -13.92
C VAL A 2 -2.18 -20.09 -12.41
N GLU A 3 -1.47 -21.07 -11.83
CA GLU A 3 -1.16 -21.37 -10.41
C GLU A 3 -2.23 -21.22 -9.31
N ASN A 4 -2.52 -22.36 -8.67
CA ASN A 4 -3.41 -22.58 -7.53
C ASN A 4 -2.78 -22.12 -6.19
N LYS A 5 -2.33 -20.86 -6.08
CA LYS A 5 -2.04 -20.22 -4.79
C LYS A 5 -3.32 -19.54 -4.31
N ALA A 6 -3.73 -19.80 -3.06
CA ALA A 6 -4.90 -19.17 -2.46
C ALA A 6 -4.86 -17.65 -2.69
N HIS A 7 -5.90 -17.08 -3.31
CA HIS A 7 -6.04 -15.64 -3.38
C HIS A 7 -6.12 -15.11 -1.96
N ASP A 8 -5.01 -14.54 -1.51
CA ASP A 8 -4.85 -14.01 -0.18
C ASP A 8 -5.59 -12.67 -0.16
N SER A 9 -6.74 -12.60 0.52
CA SER A 9 -7.52 -11.37 0.72
C SER A 9 -6.71 -10.23 1.34
N ALA A 10 -5.51 -10.54 1.83
CA ALA A 10 -4.46 -9.59 2.19
C ALA A 10 -4.08 -8.64 1.04
N VAL A 11 -4.01 -9.10 -0.21
CA VAL A 11 -3.66 -8.26 -1.37
C VAL A 11 -4.74 -7.22 -1.62
N ASP A 12 -6.01 -7.63 -1.55
CA ASP A 12 -7.16 -6.74 -1.72
C ASP A 12 -7.17 -5.65 -0.64
N ASN A 13 -6.96 -6.02 0.62
CA ASN A 13 -6.87 -5.07 1.73
C ASN A 13 -5.73 -4.06 1.52
N TRP A 14 -4.57 -4.50 1.04
CA TRP A 14 -3.49 -3.56 0.74
C TRP A 14 -3.88 -2.57 -0.37
N THR A 15 -4.43 -3.05 -1.48
CA THR A 15 -4.87 -2.17 -2.57
C THR A 15 -5.95 -1.18 -2.10
N LEU A 16 -6.84 -1.60 -1.20
CA LEU A 16 -7.84 -0.71 -0.58
C LEU A 16 -7.18 0.41 0.22
N GLY A 17 -6.13 0.12 0.99
CA GLY A 17 -5.37 1.12 1.74
C GLY A 17 -4.70 2.16 0.83
N ILE A 18 -4.11 1.71 -0.28
CA ILE A 18 -3.52 2.59 -1.31
C ILE A 18 -4.59 3.46 -1.97
N LEU A 19 -5.74 2.87 -2.35
CA LEU A 19 -6.87 3.61 -2.92
C LEU A 19 -7.44 4.66 -1.95
N CYS A 20 -7.57 4.32 -0.66
CA CYS A 20 -8.00 5.29 0.35
C CYS A 20 -7.02 6.47 0.47
N TYR A 21 -5.72 6.22 0.36
CA TYR A 21 -4.73 7.30 0.30
C TYR A 21 -4.95 8.18 -0.94
N GLU A 22 -5.08 7.56 -2.12
CA GLU A 22 -5.29 8.29 -3.38
C GLU A 22 -6.56 9.14 -3.38
N PHE A 23 -7.65 8.66 -2.78
CA PHE A 23 -8.87 9.46 -2.65
C PHE A 23 -8.70 10.71 -1.77
N LEU A 24 -7.82 10.66 -0.77
CA LEU A 24 -7.60 11.77 0.15
C LEU A 24 -6.53 12.75 -0.31
N TYR A 25 -5.49 12.27 -0.99
CA TYR A 25 -4.33 13.08 -1.40
C TYR A 25 -4.27 13.34 -2.92
N GLY A 26 -5.06 12.63 -3.72
CA GLY A 26 -5.13 12.78 -5.17
C GLY A 26 -3.95 12.20 -5.95
N ALA A 27 -3.03 11.50 -5.27
CA ALA A 27 -1.84 10.90 -5.88
C ALA A 27 -1.44 9.60 -5.17
N PRO A 28 -0.78 8.65 -5.88
CA PRO A 28 -0.32 7.42 -5.27
C PRO A 28 0.76 7.68 -4.22
N PRO A 29 0.74 7.00 -3.06
CA PRO A 29 1.68 7.25 -1.96
C PRO A 29 3.13 6.81 -2.26
N LEU A 30 3.31 5.84 -3.17
CA LEU A 30 4.58 5.13 -3.39
C LEU A 30 5.18 5.38 -4.78
N GLU A 31 4.55 6.24 -5.58
CA GLU A 31 5.05 6.59 -6.91
C GLU A 31 6.38 7.35 -6.83
N ALA A 32 7.30 7.01 -7.73
CA ALA A 32 8.58 7.66 -7.91
C ALA A 32 8.88 7.82 -9.40
N GLU A 33 9.89 8.63 -9.75
CA GLU A 33 10.26 8.90 -11.15
C GLU A 33 10.68 7.62 -11.91
N SER A 34 11.26 6.64 -11.23
CA SER A 34 11.66 5.37 -11.82
C SER A 34 10.86 4.19 -11.25
N GLN A 35 10.55 3.22 -12.10
CA GLN A 35 9.86 1.98 -11.69
C GLN A 35 10.65 1.24 -10.60
N SER A 36 11.97 1.19 -10.71
CA SER A 36 12.86 0.60 -9.70
C SER A 36 12.72 1.26 -8.33
N ASP A 37 12.57 2.59 -8.28
CA ASP A 37 12.38 3.31 -7.03
C ASP A 37 10.99 3.08 -6.44
N THR A 38 9.96 3.03 -7.30
CA THR A 38 8.58 2.67 -6.92
C THR A 38 8.55 1.27 -6.28
N PHE A 39 9.18 0.27 -6.92
CA PHE A 39 9.29 -1.08 -6.36
C PHE A 39 10.00 -1.10 -5.01
N ARG A 40 11.10 -0.35 -4.87
CA ARG A 40 11.82 -0.24 -3.59
C ARG A 40 10.95 0.39 -2.48
N ARG A 41 10.12 1.38 -2.82
CA ARG A 41 9.16 2.01 -1.89
C ARG A 41 8.04 1.05 -1.49
N ILE A 42 7.51 0.30 -2.45
CA ILE A 42 6.52 -0.77 -2.21
C ILE A 42 7.09 -1.81 -1.24
N MET A 43 8.31 -2.30 -1.47
CA MET A 43 8.96 -3.26 -0.58
C MET A 43 9.18 -2.74 0.85
N LYS A 44 9.40 -1.43 1.01
CA LYS A 44 9.57 -0.79 2.33
C LYS A 44 8.24 -0.48 3.03
N ALA A 45 7.13 -0.47 2.29
CA ALA A 45 5.82 -0.01 2.77
C ALA A 45 5.88 1.38 3.44
N ASP A 46 6.68 2.28 2.87
CA ASP A 46 6.95 3.60 3.44
C ASP A 46 5.87 4.61 3.02
N LEU A 47 4.76 4.64 3.76
CA LEU A 47 3.66 5.57 3.54
C LEU A 47 3.96 6.93 4.21
N ASN A 48 4.13 7.96 3.40
CA ASN A 48 4.28 9.34 3.87
C ASN A 48 2.95 10.08 3.78
N PHE A 49 2.52 10.72 4.86
CA PHE A 49 1.30 11.54 4.88
C PHE A 49 1.68 13.03 4.89
N PRO A 50 1.58 13.74 3.75
CA PRO A 50 1.92 15.16 3.70
C PRO A 50 0.98 15.99 4.59
N SER A 51 1.45 17.17 5.01
CA SER A 51 0.66 18.08 5.85
C SER A 51 -0.50 18.74 5.11
N SER A 52 -0.50 18.70 3.76
CA SER A 52 -1.53 19.25 2.89
C SER A 52 -1.90 18.23 1.81
N PRO A 53 -3.21 17.99 1.54
CA PRO A 53 -4.37 18.50 2.29
C PRO A 53 -4.42 17.98 3.74
N PRO A 54 -5.07 18.72 4.66
CA PRO A 54 -5.26 18.25 6.03
C PRO A 54 -6.21 17.05 6.06
N VAL A 55 -5.69 15.89 6.44
CA VAL A 55 -6.44 14.65 6.64
C VAL A 55 -6.47 14.30 8.12
N SER A 56 -7.60 13.80 8.60
CA SER A 56 -7.77 13.46 10.02
C SER A 56 -6.81 12.34 10.48
N ALA A 57 -6.52 12.31 11.78
CA ALA A 57 -5.63 11.29 12.35
C ALA A 57 -6.23 9.88 12.21
N GLU A 58 -7.56 9.77 12.29
CA GLU A 58 -8.32 8.53 12.16
C GLU A 58 -8.20 7.96 10.74
N ALA A 59 -8.29 8.81 9.72
CA ALA A 59 -8.13 8.39 8.34
C ALA A 59 -6.70 7.90 8.05
N LYS A 60 -5.68 8.61 8.57
CA LYS A 60 -4.27 8.18 8.48
C LYS A 60 -4.04 6.85 9.20
N ASN A 61 -4.67 6.65 10.35
CA ASN A 61 -4.59 5.41 11.12
C ASN A 61 -5.24 4.25 10.36
N LEU A 62 -6.45 4.45 9.80
CA LEU A 62 -7.16 3.46 8.99
C LEU A 62 -6.31 3.01 7.80
N ILE A 63 -5.76 3.96 7.03
CA ILE A 63 -4.88 3.67 5.88
C ILE A 63 -3.68 2.83 6.33
N SER A 64 -3.04 3.22 7.43
CA SER A 64 -1.88 2.52 7.97
C SER A 64 -2.24 1.10 8.41
N LEU A 65 -3.38 0.90 9.05
CA LEU A 65 -3.84 -0.41 9.54
C LEU A 65 -4.16 -1.36 8.36
N VAL A 66 -4.93 -0.88 7.40
CA VAL A 66 -5.39 -1.66 6.24
C VAL A 66 -4.23 -2.00 5.30
N SER A 67 -3.25 -1.09 5.15
CA SER A 67 -2.07 -1.31 4.30
C SER A 67 -0.98 -2.18 4.97
N ASN A 68 -0.95 -2.31 6.30
CA ASN A 68 0.10 -3.09 6.99
C ASN A 68 -0.08 -4.62 6.87
N ILE A 69 -1.24 -5.10 6.43
CA ILE A 69 -1.53 -6.54 6.27
C ILE A 69 -0.57 -7.18 5.25
N HIS A 70 0.02 -6.40 4.34
CA HIS A 70 0.88 -6.91 3.26
C HIS A 70 2.28 -7.38 3.69
N LYS A 71 2.80 -7.02 4.88
CA LYS A 71 4.15 -7.48 5.28
C LYS A 71 4.29 -9.00 5.33
N PHE A 72 3.19 -9.74 5.42
CA PHE A 72 3.19 -11.20 5.47
C PHE A 72 3.22 -11.87 4.07
N SER A 73 2.65 -11.24 3.04
CA SER A 73 2.38 -11.89 1.75
C SER A 73 3.54 -11.81 0.74
N LEU A 74 4.27 -10.68 0.63
CA LEU A 74 5.43 -10.57 -0.28
C LEU A 74 6.57 -11.51 0.11
N GLN A 75 6.72 -11.78 1.40
CA GLN A 75 7.73 -12.73 1.89
C GLN A 75 7.43 -14.16 1.43
N THR A 76 6.15 -14.51 1.26
CA THR A 76 5.69 -15.82 0.79
C THR A 76 5.66 -15.94 -0.75
N CYS A 77 5.72 -14.82 -1.46
CA CYS A 77 5.79 -14.78 -2.93
C CYS A 77 7.23 -14.77 -3.48
N MET A 78 8.23 -14.48 -2.63
CA MET A 78 9.65 -14.47 -3.00
C MET A 78 10.44 -15.67 -2.44
N GLU A 79 9.77 -16.61 -1.76
CA GLU A 79 10.22 -17.97 -1.44
C GLU A 79 9.41 -18.99 -2.25
#